data_AF-A0AAN9KJ46-F1
#
_entry.id   AF-A0AAN9KJ46-F1
#
_cell.length_a   1.000
_cell.length_b   1.000
_cell.length_c   1.000
_cell.angle_alpha   90.00
_cell.angle_beta   90.00
_cell.angle_gamma   90.00
#
_symmetry.space_group_name_H-M   'P 1'
#
loop_
_entity.id
_entity.type
_entity.pdbx_description
1 polymer ?
#
loop_
_entity_poly.entity_id
_entity_poly.type
_entity_poly.pdbx_seq_one_letter_code
_entity_poly.pdbx_strand_id
1 'polypeptide(L)'
;MNEPLGARMRVGLTALTMAKYFRDVNEQDVLLFIDNIFRFVQAGSEVSALLGRMPSAVGYQPTLSTKMGSLQEKITSTKKGSITSIQAVYVPADDLTDPAPAMTFAHLDAT
;
A
#
# COMPACT_ATOMS: atom_id res chain seq x y z
N MET A 1 -16.48 -0.73 -7.58
CA MET A 1 -15.91 0.24 -6.61
C MET A 1 -16.54 1.60 -6.91
N ASN A 2 -17.28 2.18 -5.96
CA ASN A 2 -18.06 3.41 -6.18
C ASN A 2 -17.36 4.67 -5.63
N GLU A 3 -16.31 4.49 -4.81
CA GLU A 3 -15.56 5.58 -4.17
C GLU A 3 -14.59 6.28 -5.15
N PRO A 4 -14.40 7.61 -5.00
CA PRO A 4 -13.49 8.37 -5.83
C PRO A 4 -12.03 7.98 -5.60
N LEU A 5 -11.18 8.31 -6.58
CA LEU A 5 -9.78 7.90 -6.64
C LEU A 5 -8.97 8.38 -5.44
N GLY A 6 -9.20 9.61 -5.01
CA GLY A 6 -8.53 10.17 -3.83
C GLY A 6 -8.85 9.39 -2.55
N ALA A 7 -10.10 8.97 -2.36
CA ALA A 7 -10.51 8.17 -1.22
C ALA A 7 -9.81 6.80 -1.23
N ARG A 8 -9.80 6.12 -2.38
CA ARG A 8 -9.11 4.83 -2.56
C ARG A 8 -7.61 4.91 -2.33
N MET A 9 -6.97 6.01 -2.74
CA MET A 9 -5.54 6.21 -2.52
C MET A 9 -5.21 6.48 -1.03
N ARG A 10 -6.16 6.95 -0.22
CA ARG A 10 -5.92 7.34 1.18
C ARG A 10 -6.43 6.34 2.21
N VAL A 11 -7.43 5.52 1.87
CA VAL A 11 -8.08 4.62 2.84
C VAL A 11 -7.10 3.70 3.57
N GLY A 12 -6.08 3.17 2.89
CA GLY A 12 -5.04 2.34 3.52
C GLY A 12 -4.21 3.09 4.57
N LEU A 13 -3.95 4.38 4.36
CA LEU A 13 -3.24 5.23 5.34
C LEU A 13 -4.12 5.55 6.56
N THR A 14 -5.43 5.68 6.36
CA THR A 14 -6.38 5.86 7.45
C THR A 14 -6.41 4.63 8.35
N ALA A 15 -6.54 3.44 7.77
CA ALA A 15 -6.48 2.18 8.51
C ALA A 15 -5.15 2.03 9.27
N LEU A 16 -4.03 2.39 8.62
CA LEU A 16 -2.72 2.34 9.24
C LEU A 16 -2.56 3.32 10.40
N THR A 17 -3.18 4.50 10.33
CA THR A 17 -3.19 5.45 11.45
C THR A 17 -3.87 4.86 12.68
N MET A 18 -4.99 4.16 12.48
CA MET A 18 -5.68 3.47 13.58
C MET A 18 -4.85 2.31 14.13
N ALA A 19 -4.26 1.48 13.25
CA ALA A 19 -3.38 0.40 13.66
C ALA A 19 -2.17 0.90 14.47
N LYS A 20 -1.59 2.04 14.07
CA LYS A 20 -0.52 2.69 14.80
C LYS A 20 -0.94 3.17 16.18
N TYR A 21 -2.15 3.68 16.33
CA TYR A 21 -2.65 4.07 17.65
C TYR A 21 -2.66 2.86 18.60
N PHE A 22 -3.21 1.73 18.15
CA PHE A 22 -3.22 0.50 18.95
C PHE A 22 -1.81 -0.02 19.25
N ARG A 23 -0.88 0.07 18.29
CA ARG A 23 0.52 -0.32 18.49
C ARG A 23 1.28 0.61 19.45
N ASP A 24 1.19 1.92 19.25
CA ASP A 24 2.09 2.91 19.87
C ASP A 24 1.56 3.46 21.20
N VAL A 25 0.23 3.52 21.38
CA VAL A 25 -0.43 4.06 22.57
C VAL A 25 -0.97 2.94 23.46
N ASN A 26 -1.63 1.95 22.87
CA ASN A 26 -2.17 0.83 23.64
C ASN A 26 -1.16 -0.32 23.83
N GLU A 27 -0.02 -0.27 23.15
CA GLU A 27 1.07 -1.24 23.26
C GLU A 27 0.61 -2.68 22.94
N GLN A 28 -0.20 -2.81 21.88
CA GLN A 28 -0.80 -4.09 21.46
C GLN A 28 -0.21 -4.60 20.14
N ASP A 29 -0.31 -5.92 19.96
CA ASP A 29 -0.09 -6.57 18.68
C ASP A 29 -1.36 -6.48 17.83
N VAL A 30 -1.25 -5.87 16.66
CA VAL A 30 -2.36 -5.53 15.78
C VAL A 30 -2.29 -6.36 14.52
N LEU A 31 -3.38 -7.03 14.17
CA LEU A 31 -3.53 -7.68 12.87
C LEU A 31 -4.23 -6.71 11.89
N LEU A 32 -3.55 -6.38 10.80
CA LEU A 32 -4.04 -5.46 9.77
C LEU A 32 -4.32 -6.21 8.46
N PHE A 33 -5.57 -6.20 8.01
CA PHE A 33 -5.95 -6.77 6.73
C PHE A 33 -6.06 -5.70 5.65
N ILE A 34 -5.34 -5.87 4.54
CA ILE A 34 -5.39 -4.96 3.39
C ILE A 34 -5.85 -5.75 2.15
N ASP A 35 -7.11 -5.59 1.78
CA ASP A 35 -7.67 -6.14 0.55
C ASP A 35 -8.20 -5.00 -0.33
N ASN A 36 -7.56 -4.61 -1.43
CA ASN A 36 -6.38 -5.18 -2.08
C ASN A 36 -5.29 -4.11 -2.24
N ILE A 37 -4.02 -4.44 -1.97
CA ILE A 37 -2.92 -3.46 -2.03
C ILE A 37 -2.68 -2.92 -3.45
N PHE A 38 -2.98 -3.71 -4.48
CA PHE A 38 -2.93 -3.24 -5.87
C PHE A 38 -3.88 -2.06 -6.12
N ARG A 39 -4.99 -1.97 -5.39
CA ARG A 39 -5.97 -0.88 -5.55
C ARG A 39 -5.45 0.46 -5.05
N PHE A 40 -4.52 0.44 -4.09
CA PHE A 40 -3.76 1.63 -3.71
C PHE A 40 -2.85 2.10 -4.84
N VAL A 41 -2.16 1.18 -5.53
CA VAL A 41 -1.31 1.48 -6.68
C VAL A 41 -2.13 2.03 -7.84
N GLN A 42 -3.22 1.35 -8.21
CA GLN A 42 -4.10 1.74 -9.29
C GLN A 42 -4.67 3.15 -9.06
N ALA A 43 -5.23 3.42 -7.88
CA ALA A 43 -5.73 4.75 -7.54
C ALA A 43 -4.62 5.81 -7.59
N GLY A 44 -3.39 5.46 -7.19
CA GLY A 44 -2.23 6.33 -7.31
C GLY A 44 -1.89 6.69 -8.75
N SER A 45 -1.90 5.73 -9.66
CA SER A 45 -1.65 5.95 -11.09
C SER A 45 -2.72 6.84 -11.72
N GLU A 46 -4.00 6.59 -11.44
CA GLU A 46 -5.11 7.41 -11.95
C GLU A 46 -5.04 8.86 -11.42
N VAL A 47 -4.73 9.05 -10.13
CA VAL A 47 -4.51 10.39 -9.56
C VAL A 47 -3.27 11.06 -10.17
N SER A 48 -2.19 10.32 -10.42
CA SER A 48 -0.97 10.86 -11.01
C SER A 48 -1.20 11.36 -12.44
N ALA A 49 -2.00 10.63 -13.22
CA ALA A 49 -2.40 11.04 -14.57
C ALA A 49 -3.24 12.32 -14.55
N LEU A 50 -4.21 12.43 -13.63
CA LEU A 50 -5.02 13.65 -13.45
C LEU A 50 -4.18 14.88 -13.05
N LEU A 51 -3.07 14.66 -12.34
CA LEU A 51 -2.12 15.72 -11.96
C LEU A 51 -1.12 16.08 -13.08
N GLY A 52 -1.25 15.49 -14.27
CA GLY A 52 -0.39 15.78 -15.43
C GLY A 52 1.06 15.32 -15.27
N ARG A 53 1.31 14.34 -14.38
CA ARG A 53 2.66 13.79 -14.20
C ARG A 53 2.97 12.83 -15.33
N MET A 54 4.19 12.86 -15.85
CA MET A 54 4.64 11.88 -16.84
C MET A 54 4.57 10.46 -16.26
N PRO A 55 3.94 9.50 -16.97
CA PRO A 55 3.91 8.11 -16.54
C PRO A 55 5.29 7.48 -16.60
N SER A 56 5.52 6.50 -15.74
CA SER A 56 6.73 5.66 -15.71
C SER A 56 6.47 4.33 -16.43
N ALA A 57 7.30 3.32 -16.17
CA ALA A 57 7.17 1.97 -16.69
C ALA A 57 5.72 1.45 -16.61
N VAL A 58 5.24 0.86 -17.71
CA VAL A 58 3.91 0.22 -17.81
C VAL A 58 2.74 1.16 -17.47
N GLY A 59 2.95 2.49 -17.47
CA GLY A 59 1.89 3.47 -17.21
C GLY A 59 1.67 3.80 -15.73
N TYR A 60 2.53 3.31 -14.82
CA TYR A 60 2.42 3.63 -13.39
C TYR A 60 2.92 5.03 -13.06
N GLN A 61 2.46 5.56 -11.93
CA GLN A 61 2.98 6.81 -11.37
C GLN A 61 4.50 6.74 -11.12
N PRO A 62 5.27 7.81 -11.38
CA PRO A 62 6.72 7.85 -11.11
C PRO A 62 7.03 7.77 -9.61
N THR A 63 6.06 8.10 -8.75
CA THR A 63 6.19 8.04 -7.28
C THR A 63 5.75 6.69 -6.71
N LEU A 64 5.65 5.63 -7.52
CA LEU A 64 5.13 4.32 -7.08
C LEU A 64 5.96 3.76 -5.92
N SER A 65 7.28 3.66 -6.13
CA SER A 65 8.21 3.13 -5.14
C SER A 65 8.14 3.92 -3.82
N THR A 66 8.24 5.25 -3.87
CA THR A 66 8.21 6.09 -2.67
C THR A 66 6.88 6.00 -1.91
N LYS A 67 5.74 5.95 -2.61
CA LYS A 67 4.42 5.82 -1.98
C LYS A 67 4.21 4.44 -1.37
N MET A 68 4.65 3.39 -2.06
CA MET A 68 4.59 2.02 -1.54
C MET A 68 5.45 1.90 -0.29
N GLY A 69 6.72 2.31 -0.34
CA GLY A 69 7.59 2.31 0.83
C GLY A 69 7.03 3.12 1.99
N SER A 70 6.48 4.32 1.74
CA SER A 70 5.88 5.12 2.83
C SER A 70 4.70 4.43 3.54
N LEU A 71 3.97 3.55 2.85
CA LEU A 71 2.90 2.75 3.43
C LEU A 71 3.45 1.51 4.14
N GLN A 72 4.29 0.74 3.45
CA GLN A 72 4.79 -0.55 3.93
C GLN A 72 5.76 -0.39 5.12
N GLU A 73 6.70 0.55 5.07
CA GLU A 73 7.68 0.78 6.16
C GLU A 73 7.03 1.16 7.49
N LYS A 74 5.78 1.63 7.45
CA LYS A 74 5.01 1.99 8.64
C LYS A 74 4.32 0.77 9.27
N ILE A 75 4.13 -0.30 8.52
CA ILE A 75 3.65 -1.61 8.95
C ILE A 75 4.87 -2.38 9.43
N THR A 76 5.19 -2.22 10.70
CA THR A 76 6.38 -2.85 11.28
C THR A 76 6.22 -3.02 12.79
N SER A 77 7.04 -3.91 13.33
CA SER A 77 7.17 -4.16 14.76
C SER A 77 8.05 -3.11 15.42
N THR A 78 7.62 -2.65 16.59
CA THR A 78 8.37 -1.69 17.42
C THR A 78 8.59 -2.28 18.80
N LYS A 79 9.31 -1.56 19.67
CA LYS A 79 9.49 -1.98 21.06
C LYS A 79 8.20 -1.97 21.89
N LYS A 80 7.16 -1.27 21.42
CA LYS A 80 5.88 -1.10 22.12
C LYS A 80 4.82 -2.12 21.71
N GLY A 81 4.98 -2.74 20.55
CA GLY A 81 3.99 -3.63 19.96
C GLY A 81 4.25 -3.83 18.47
N SER A 82 3.47 -4.70 17.85
CA SER A 82 3.61 -5.05 16.43
C SER A 82 2.38 -4.73 15.60
N ILE A 83 2.60 -4.52 14.29
CA ILE A 83 1.53 -4.58 13.29
C ILE A 83 1.89 -5.70 12.33
N THR A 84 1.13 -6.78 12.37
CA THR A 84 1.23 -7.88 11.41
C THR A 84 0.21 -7.62 10.32
N SER A 85 0.64 -7.48 9.05
CA SER A 85 -0.27 -7.25 7.95
C SER A 85 -0.48 -8.48 7.08
N ILE A 86 -1.73 -8.76 6.71
CA ILE A 86 -2.09 -9.71 5.65
C ILE A 86 -2.64 -8.89 4.49
N GLN A 87 -1.95 -8.95 3.34
CA GLN A 87 -2.25 -8.09 2.20
C GLN A 87 -2.57 -8.92 0.96
N ALA A 88 -3.76 -8.75 0.40
CA ALA A 88 -4.09 -9.36 -0.88
C ALA A 88 -3.39 -8.59 -2.01
N VAL A 89 -2.57 -9.30 -2.80
CA VAL A 89 -1.85 -8.76 -3.96
C VAL A 89 -2.53 -9.28 -5.22
N TYR A 90 -3.11 -8.38 -6.01
CA TYR A 90 -3.58 -8.72 -7.36
C TYR A 90 -2.42 -8.60 -8.36
N VAL A 91 -2.15 -9.68 -9.09
CA VAL A 91 -1.15 -9.71 -10.17
C VAL A 91 -1.86 -9.44 -11.50
N PRO A 92 -1.59 -8.31 -12.17
CA PRO A 92 -2.22 -8.02 -13.45
C PRO A 92 -1.70 -8.98 -14.53
N ALA A 93 -2.62 -9.59 -15.28
CA ALA A 93 -2.31 -10.51 -16.39
C ALA A 93 -1.37 -11.68 -16.03
N ASP A 94 -1.33 -12.08 -14.75
CA ASP A 94 -0.41 -13.09 -14.22
C ASP A 94 1.09 -12.77 -14.44
N ASP A 95 1.42 -11.50 -14.68
CA ASP A 95 2.80 -11.03 -14.87
C ASP A 95 3.42 -10.54 -13.55
N LEU A 96 4.29 -11.37 -12.96
CA LEU A 96 5.06 -11.03 -11.76
C LEU A 96 6.13 -9.97 -12.00
N THR A 97 6.46 -9.68 -13.26
CA THR A 97 7.45 -8.65 -13.62
C THR A 97 6.84 -7.24 -13.70
N ASP A 98 5.51 -7.14 -13.59
CA ASP A 98 4.82 -5.86 -13.51
C ASP A 98 5.36 -5.04 -12.31
N PRO A 99 5.62 -3.73 -12.48
CA PRO A 99 6.15 -2.89 -11.41
C PRO A 99 5.32 -2.87 -10.12
N ALA A 100 4.01 -3.08 -10.17
CA ALA A 100 3.14 -3.06 -8.99
C ALA A 100 3.37 -4.27 -8.06
N PRO A 101 3.24 -5.54 -8.50
CA PRO A 101 3.59 -6.69 -7.68
C PRO A 101 5.09 -6.73 -7.36
N ALA A 102 5.97 -6.43 -8.32
CA ALA A 102 7.42 -6.44 -8.09
C ALA A 102 7.85 -5.52 -6.93
N MET A 103 7.30 -4.30 -6.89
CA MET A 103 7.58 -3.38 -5.77
C MET A 103 6.90 -3.80 -4.47
N THR A 104 5.75 -4.47 -4.52
CA THR A 104 5.04 -4.94 -3.33
C THR A 104 5.79 -6.10 -2.67
N PHE A 105 6.24 -7.08 -3.46
CA PHE A 105 6.97 -8.25 -2.97
C PHE A 105 8.29 -7.88 -2.30
N ALA A 106 8.94 -6.80 -2.73
CA ALA A 106 10.15 -6.30 -2.09
C ALA A 106 9.95 -5.88 -0.61
N HIS A 107 8.71 -5.70 -0.17
CA HIS A 107 8.36 -5.31 1.21
C HIS A 107 7.60 -6.40 2.00
N LEU A 108 7.36 -7.58 1.42
CA LEU A 108 6.65 -8.66 2.11
C LEU A 108 7.65 -9.64 2.74
N ASP A 109 7.52 -9.86 4.04
CA ASP A 109 8.39 -10.79 4.79
C ASP A 109 8.07 -12.27 4.50
N ALA A 110 6.82 -12.56 4.11
CA ALA A 110 6.37 -13.89 3.70
C ALA A 110 5.33 -13.75 2.57
N THR A 111 5.45 -14.61 1.56
CA THR A 111 4.61 -14.65 0.35
C THR A 111 3.99 -16.01 0.13
#